data_AF-A0A6I0DTM8-F1
#
_entry.id   AF-A0A6I0DTM8-F1
#
_cell.length_a   1.000
_cell.length_b   1.000
_cell.length_c   1.000
_cell.angle_alpha   90.00
_cell.angle_beta   90.00
_cell.angle_gamma   90.00
#
_symmetry.space_group_name_H-M   'P 1'
#
loop_
_entity.id
_entity.type
_entity.pdbx_description
1 polymer ?
#
loop_
_entity_poly.entity_id
_entity_poly.type
_entity_poly.pdbx_seq_one_letter_code
_entity_poly.pdbx_strand_id
1 'polypeptide(L)'
;LDTLQAETPAQSKELNDQLFSRVEEDYLEIGSRRERYRKMQNNDFLNALQVKFAYSVTCHKAQGGQWKKVFIDMSLMPDMTIDRNYYRWLYTALTRATETVYLVNYRT
;
A
#
# COMPACT_ATOMS: atom_id res chain seq x y z
N LEU A 1 13.11 -1.69 -12.80
CA LEU A 1 12.69 -1.18 -11.48
C LEU A 1 12.76 -2.33 -10.49
N ASP A 2 13.55 -2.21 -9.42
CA ASP A 2 13.62 -3.22 -8.37
C ASP A 2 12.78 -2.79 -7.16
N THR A 3 11.47 -2.61 -7.36
CA THR A 3 10.54 -2.16 -6.31
C THR A 3 10.34 -3.20 -5.22
N LEU A 4 10.66 -4.47 -5.50
CA LEU A 4 10.58 -5.56 -4.54
C LEU A 4 11.64 -5.44 -3.44
N GLN A 5 12.77 -4.80 -3.74
CA GLN A 5 13.87 -4.59 -2.79
C GLN A 5 13.87 -3.19 -2.16
N ALA A 6 12.89 -2.33 -2.47
CA ALA A 6 12.82 -0.99 -1.91
C ALA A 6 12.59 -1.04 -0.38
N GLU A 7 13.64 -0.74 0.39
CA GLU A 7 13.67 -0.84 1.84
C GLU A 7 12.74 0.17 2.53
N THR A 8 12.54 1.34 1.90
CA THR A 8 11.73 2.42 2.48
C THR A 8 10.61 2.93 1.56
N PRO A 9 9.50 3.46 2.11
CA PRO A 9 8.46 4.11 1.31
C PRO A 9 8.95 5.32 0.51
N ALA A 10 9.95 6.06 1.01
CA ALA A 10 10.50 7.23 0.34
C ALA A 10 11.22 6.87 -0.96
N GLN A 11 12.05 5.81 -0.93
CA GLN A 11 12.75 5.29 -2.11
C GLN A 11 11.78 4.84 -3.21
N SER A 12 10.64 4.23 -2.83
CA SER A 12 9.62 3.82 -3.80
C SER A 12 8.96 5.01 -4.50
N LYS A 13 8.81 6.16 -3.81
CA LYS A 13 8.25 7.37 -4.41
C LYS A 13 9.24 7.97 -5.41
N GLU A 14 10.49 8.12 -5.01
CA GLU A 14 11.54 8.67 -5.88
C GLU A 14 11.68 7.84 -7.17
N LEU A 15 11.66 6.51 -7.07
CA LEU A 15 11.75 5.63 -8.23
C LEU A 15 10.53 5.77 -9.17
N ASN A 16 9.34 6.05 -8.61
CA ASN A 16 8.13 6.31 -9.40
C ASN A 16 8.23 7.67 -10.11
N ASP A 17 8.69 8.71 -9.41
CA ASP A 17 8.92 10.03 -9.99
C ASP A 17 9.96 9.95 -11.13
N GLN A 18 11.04 9.19 -10.95
CA GLN A 18 12.05 8.93 -11.99
C GLN A 18 11.47 8.18 -13.19
N LEU A 19 10.67 7.13 -12.96
CA LEU A 19 9.97 6.41 -14.03
C LEU A 19 9.05 7.35 -14.81
N PHE A 20 8.30 8.19 -14.10
CA PHE A 20 7.41 9.17 -14.70
C PHE A 20 8.17 10.14 -15.60
N SER A 21 9.27 10.73 -15.12
CA SER A 21 10.10 11.65 -15.91
C SER A 21 10.71 10.99 -17.13
N ARG A 22 11.23 9.76 -17.01
CA ARG A 22 11.77 9.00 -18.14
C ARG A 22 10.73 8.70 -19.21
N VAL A 23 9.52 8.31 -18.79
CA VAL A 23 8.41 8.08 -19.74
C VAL A 23 7.95 9.41 -20.37
N GLU A 24 8.02 10.53 -19.66
CA GLU A 24 7.67 11.84 -20.23
C GLU A 24 8.65 12.27 -21.34
N GLU A 25 9.94 11.94 -21.21
CA GLU A 25 10.97 12.21 -22.21
C GLU A 25 10.65 11.59 -23.58
N ASP A 26 10.00 10.42 -23.60
CA ASP A 26 9.58 9.71 -24.81
C ASP A 26 8.45 10.40 -25.60
N TYR A 27 7.83 11.46 -25.03
CA TYR A 27 6.71 12.19 -25.65
C TYR A 27 6.95 13.70 -25.76
N LEU A 28 8.21 14.15 -25.72
CA LEU A 28 8.57 15.57 -25.80
C LEU A 28 8.20 16.23 -27.13
N GLU A 29 8.03 15.46 -28.19
CA GLU A 29 7.54 15.91 -29.50
C GLU A 29 6.12 16.47 -29.45
N ILE A 30 5.34 16.08 -28.44
CA ILE A 30 4.00 16.62 -28.19
C ILE A 30 4.14 17.94 -27.43
N GLY A 31 3.91 19.06 -28.13
CA GLY A 31 4.00 20.40 -27.54
C GLY A 31 2.92 20.71 -26.50
N SER A 32 1.75 20.07 -26.60
CA SER A 32 0.68 20.20 -25.61
C SER A 32 0.89 19.26 -24.42
N ARG A 33 1.20 19.84 -23.26
CA ARG A 33 1.37 19.09 -22.00
C ARG A 33 0.16 18.20 -21.68
N ARG A 34 -1.07 18.68 -21.94
CA ARG A 34 -2.30 17.91 -21.71
C ARG A 34 -2.39 16.66 -22.58
N GLU A 35 -1.96 16.76 -23.83
CA GLU A 35 -1.98 15.66 -24.78
C GLU A 35 -0.88 14.63 -24.48
N ARG A 36 0.29 15.11 -24.04
CA ARG A 36 1.37 14.28 -23.51
C ARG A 36 0.91 13.39 -22.35
N TYR A 37 0.27 13.98 -21.33
CA TYR A 37 -0.29 13.22 -20.21
C TYR A 37 -1.31 12.17 -20.65
N ARG A 38 -2.16 12.46 -21.65
CA ARG A 38 -3.11 11.48 -22.19
C ARG A 38 -2.43 10.29 -22.85
N LYS A 39 -1.33 10.52 -23.58
CA LYS A 39 -0.54 9.41 -24.15
C LYS A 39 0.17 8.61 -23.07
N MET A 40 0.76 9.27 -22.08
CA MET A 40 1.39 8.60 -20.94
C MET A 40 0.41 7.73 -20.14
N GLN A 41 -0.86 8.15 -20.01
CA GLN A 41 -1.90 7.33 -19.39
C GLN A 41 -2.19 6.02 -20.12
N ASN A 42 -1.83 5.90 -21.39
CA ASN A 42 -1.94 4.66 -22.15
C ASN A 42 -0.60 3.92 -22.28
N ASN A 43 0.44 4.33 -21.56
CA ASN A 43 1.75 3.70 -21.60
C ASN A 43 1.73 2.36 -20.83
N ASP A 44 2.17 1.29 -21.48
CA ASP A 44 2.12 -0.07 -20.91
C ASP A 44 3.03 -0.23 -19.67
N PHE A 45 4.14 0.51 -19.60
CA PHE A 45 5.11 0.39 -18.51
C PHE A 45 4.77 1.30 -17.32
N LEU A 46 4.23 2.50 -17.57
CA LEU A 46 3.85 3.43 -16.51
C LEU A 46 2.65 2.91 -15.68
N ASN A 47 1.73 2.21 -16.35
CA ASN A 47 0.52 1.67 -15.72
C ASN A 47 0.67 0.22 -15.22
N ALA A 48 1.88 -0.34 -15.28
CA ALA A 48 2.13 -1.68 -14.77
C ALA A 48 1.81 -1.77 -13.27
N LEU A 49 1.28 -2.93 -12.84
CA LEU A 49 0.94 -3.16 -11.43
C LEU A 49 2.20 -3.09 -10.56
N GLN A 50 2.21 -2.18 -9.58
CA GLN A 50 3.29 -2.08 -8.62
C GLN A 50 3.06 -3.03 -7.45
N VAL A 51 3.86 -4.10 -7.43
CA VAL A 51 3.80 -5.13 -6.37
C VAL A 51 4.88 -4.86 -5.35
N LYS A 52 4.51 -4.89 -4.06
CA LYS A 52 5.44 -4.83 -2.93
C LYS A 52 5.28 -6.07 -2.05
N PHE A 53 6.40 -6.72 -1.75
CA PHE A 53 6.42 -7.83 -0.79
C PHE A 53 6.39 -7.28 0.64
N ALA A 54 5.59 -7.91 1.50
CA ALA A 54 5.51 -7.56 2.92
C ALA A 54 5.12 -8.78 3.76
N TYR A 55 5.74 -8.91 4.93
CA TYR A 55 5.36 -9.93 5.93
C TYR A 55 4.12 -9.52 6.74
N SER A 56 3.87 -8.22 6.87
CA SER A 56 2.71 -7.66 7.54
C SER A 56 2.12 -6.53 6.71
N VAL A 57 0.82 -6.29 6.89
CA VAL A 57 0.09 -5.22 6.19
C VAL A 57 -0.73 -4.43 7.20
N THR A 58 -0.99 -3.17 6.90
CA THR A 58 -1.87 -2.36 7.73
C THR A 58 -3.31 -2.87 7.63
N CYS A 59 -4.10 -2.71 8.69
CA CYS A 59 -5.51 -3.16 8.71
C CYS A 59 -6.33 -2.62 7.53
N HIS A 60 -6.09 -1.37 7.12
CA HIS A 60 -6.73 -0.76 5.95
C HIS A 60 -6.40 -1.51 4.65
N LYS A 61 -5.14 -1.96 4.47
CA LYS A 61 -4.71 -2.73 3.30
C LYS A 61 -5.14 -4.19 3.35
N ALA A 62 -5.52 -4.70 4.52
CA ALA A 62 -6.07 -6.04 4.69
C ALA A 62 -7.57 -6.12 4.34
N GLN A 63 -8.26 -4.99 4.15
CA GLN A 63 -9.67 -4.97 3.77
C GLN A 63 -9.93 -5.73 2.48
N GLY A 64 -10.97 -6.57 2.47
CA GLY A 64 -11.30 -7.47 1.36
C GLY A 64 -10.53 -8.79 1.35
N GLY A 65 -9.41 -8.90 2.06
CA GLY A 65 -8.69 -10.16 2.24
C GLY A 65 -9.26 -11.01 3.38
N GLN A 66 -9.06 -12.33 3.29
CA GLN A 66 -9.38 -13.30 4.33
C GLN A 66 -8.26 -14.34 4.44
N TRP A 67 -7.89 -14.69 5.66
CA TRP A 67 -6.82 -15.66 5.96
C TRP A 67 -7.25 -16.59 7.09
N LYS A 68 -6.75 -17.84 7.08
CA LYS A 68 -7.08 -18.82 8.12
C LYS A 68 -6.69 -18.35 9.52
N LYS A 69 -5.46 -17.86 9.65
CA LYS A 69 -4.88 -17.38 10.90
C LYS A 69 -4.40 -15.95 10.72
N VAL A 70 -4.81 -15.04 11.60
CA VAL A 70 -4.41 -13.62 11.58
C VAL A 70 -3.76 -13.26 12.90
N PHE A 71 -2.60 -12.61 12.82
CA PHE A 71 -1.89 -12.04 13.96
C PHE A 71 -2.12 -10.53 13.95
N ILE A 72 -2.70 -9.98 15.01
CA ILE A 72 -2.97 -8.55 15.17
C ILE A 72 -1.99 -8.03 16.21
N ASP A 73 -1.07 -7.17 15.80
CA ASP A 73 -0.15 -6.49 16.71
C ASP A 73 -0.84 -5.30 17.36
N MET A 74 -1.12 -5.42 18.66
CA MET A 74 -1.79 -4.38 19.45
C MET A 74 -0.81 -3.31 19.96
N SER A 75 0.51 -3.50 19.78
CA SER A 75 1.53 -2.53 20.23
C SER A 75 1.54 -1.23 19.42
N LEU A 76 1.00 -1.26 18.20
CA LEU A 76 0.92 -0.11 17.30
C LEU A 76 -0.17 0.91 17.70
N MET A 77 -0.95 0.63 18.74
CA MET A 77 -1.99 1.52 19.27
C MET A 77 -1.72 1.98 20.72
N PRO A 78 -0.52 2.51 21.05
CA PRO A 78 -0.19 2.87 22.43
C PRO A 78 -1.02 4.05 22.95
N ASP A 79 -1.47 4.95 22.07
CA ASP A 79 -2.09 6.23 22.44
C ASP A 79 -3.51 6.43 21.89
N MET A 80 -4.14 5.38 21.34
CA MET A 80 -5.47 5.53 20.74
C MET A 80 -6.53 5.59 21.85
N THR A 81 -7.17 6.75 22.00
CA THR A 81 -8.40 6.88 22.80
C THR A 81 -9.40 5.84 22.32
N ILE A 82 -9.95 5.04 23.24
CA ILE A 82 -10.96 4.03 22.88
C ILE A 82 -12.21 4.77 22.39
N ASP A 83 -12.31 4.90 21.07
CA ASP A 83 -13.36 5.61 20.39
C ASP A 83 -14.05 4.71 19.35
N ARG A 84 -15.03 5.26 18.62
CA ARG A 84 -15.73 4.51 17.58
C ARG A 84 -14.78 4.01 16.48
N ASN A 85 -13.71 4.73 16.17
CA ASN A 85 -12.79 4.37 15.11
C ASN A 85 -11.91 3.19 15.53
N TYR A 86 -11.50 3.13 16.80
CA TYR A 86 -10.82 1.98 17.39
C TYR A 86 -11.64 0.70 17.19
N TYR A 87 -12.93 0.70 17.56
CA TYR A 87 -13.78 -0.47 17.40
C TYR A 87 -13.99 -0.87 15.93
N ARG A 88 -14.09 0.12 15.02
CA ARG A 88 -14.18 -0.15 13.57
C ARG A 88 -12.91 -0.79 13.02
N TRP A 89 -11.76 -0.29 13.46
CA TRP A 89 -10.47 -0.84 13.09
C TRP A 89 -10.31 -2.27 13.61
N LEU A 90 -10.65 -2.49 14.89
CA LEU A 90 -10.56 -3.80 15.52
C LEU A 90 -11.52 -4.80 14.86
N TYR A 91 -12.77 -4.42 14.61
CA TYR A 91 -13.73 -5.23 13.86
C TYR A 91 -13.18 -5.62 12.48
N THR A 92 -12.59 -4.66 11.76
CA THR A 92 -11.99 -4.93 10.46
C THR A 92 -10.87 -5.96 10.57
N ALA A 93 -9.97 -5.79 11.55
CA ALA A 93 -8.84 -6.70 11.78
C ALA A 93 -9.30 -8.11 12.18
N LEU A 94 -10.25 -8.23 13.11
CA LEU A 94 -10.80 -9.50 13.58
C LEU A 94 -11.49 -10.28 12.45
N THR A 95 -12.31 -9.60 11.63
CA THR A 95 -13.06 -10.25 10.54
C THR A 95 -12.19 -10.68 9.35
N ARG A 96 -10.88 -10.40 9.38
CA ARG A 96 -9.94 -10.95 8.39
C ARG A 96 -9.66 -12.43 8.62
N ALA A 97 -9.80 -12.92 9.86
CA ALA A 97 -9.56 -14.32 10.18
C ALA A 97 -10.78 -15.19 9.89
N THR A 98 -10.57 -16.34 9.27
CA THR A 98 -11.63 -17.35 9.07
C THR A 98 -11.62 -18.45 10.12
N GLU A 99 -10.49 -18.67 10.81
CA GLU A 99 -10.39 -19.72 11.85
C GLU A 99 -9.89 -19.17 13.20
N THR A 100 -8.73 -18.50 13.24
CA THR A 100 -8.12 -18.09 14.52
C THR A 100 -7.49 -16.71 14.43
N VAL A 101 -7.72 -15.90 15.47
CA VAL A 101 -7.06 -14.62 15.69
C VAL A 101 -6.08 -14.75 16.85
N TYR A 102 -4.88 -14.23 16.68
CA TYR A 102 -3.88 -14.06 17.73
C TYR A 102 -3.68 -12.57 17.98
N LEU A 103 -3.96 -12.11 19.20
CA LEU A 103 -3.62 -10.76 19.63
C LEU A 103 -2.20 -10.79 20.19
N VAL A 104 -1.27 -10.11 19.51
CA VAL A 104 0.13 -10.02 19.89
C VAL A 104 0.34 -8.71 20.64
N ASN A 105 1.19 -8.72 21.67
CA ASN A 105 1.50 -7.55 22.50
C ASN A 105 0.28 -6.91 23.18
N TYR A 106 -0.74 -7.70 23.48
CA TYR A 106 -1.92 -7.23 24.21
C TYR A 106 -1.56 -7.05 25.69
N ARG A 107 -1.53 -5.81 26.16
CA ARG A 107 -1.30 -5.52 27.59
C ARG A 107 -2.59 -5.78 28.36
N THR A 108 -2.48 -6.64 29.37
CA THR A 108 -3.53 -6.90 30.37
C THR A 108 -3.52 -5.81 31.43
#